data_AF-A0A7V9E7L3-F1
#
_entry.id   AF-A0A7V9E7L3-F1
#
_cell.length_a   1.000
_cell.length_b   1.000
_cell.length_c   1.000
_cell.angle_alpha   90.00
_cell.angle_beta   90.00
_cell.angle_gamma   90.00
#
_symmetry.space_group_name_H-M   'P 1'
#
loop_
_entity.id
_entity.type
_entity.pdbx_description
1 polymer ?
#
loop_
_entity_poly.entity_id
_entity_poly.type
_entity_poly.pdbx_seq_one_letter_code
_entity_poly.pdbx_strand_id
1 'polypeptide(L)'
;MIERLRDRTGMGGADIFGPDRMFEYLTPHLPGAPVRDGFDARVMPGDGFPADRLFCLVGTNPADYVAARGLSSRVVGARSDGLVQIDNAYVMGAHRAIVHRSHSGRYGIVNSEEGYQNLRRFLFGSLQVRVDLVGVDAAGSEADDIVWQLETALAIRGLPVLVHEQSSEHYCPIQIERRPRDDTADTPVPLLVTFLSTTAGRPLDIDTGQPVHTLRQALKLRLLSLRQHEGLFSFLDHLEQTEDWQDILVVDIGPAESGQLPRAWATWNSTIPGALRSWTPNPQEELRDTAPTEADLWRGSIPLPPMAHQLLGERAAIQLTVTPRLGV
;
A
#
# COMPACT_ATOMS: atom_id res chain seq x y z
N MET A 1 24.75 -13.16 -0.66
CA MET A 1 25.47 -14.30 -1.30
C MET A 1 24.76 -14.79 -2.56
N ILE A 2 23.42 -14.81 -2.60
CA ILE A 2 22.60 -15.21 -3.75
C ILE A 2 22.72 -14.22 -4.94
N GLU A 3 22.78 -12.92 -4.69
CA GLU A 3 22.94 -11.87 -5.72
C GLU A 3 24.22 -12.07 -6.56
N ARG A 4 25.36 -12.34 -5.90
CA ARG A 4 26.64 -12.62 -6.58
C ARG A 4 26.61 -13.91 -7.41
N LEU A 5 25.73 -14.87 -7.09
CA LEU A 5 25.56 -16.11 -7.87
C LEU A 5 24.68 -15.87 -9.11
N ARG A 6 23.70 -14.96 -9.01
CA ARG A 6 22.86 -14.50 -10.13
C ARG A 6 23.69 -13.77 -11.19
N ASP A 7 24.49 -12.79 -10.77
CA ASP A 7 25.29 -11.96 -11.69
C ASP A 7 26.39 -12.77 -12.41
N ARG A 8 26.84 -13.89 -11.82
CA ARG A 8 27.81 -14.80 -12.44
C ARG A 8 27.22 -15.79 -13.43
N THR A 9 25.90 -16.04 -13.43
CA THR A 9 25.31 -17.12 -14.21
C THR A 9 24.55 -16.68 -15.46
N GLY A 10 24.21 -15.39 -15.62
CA GLY A 10 23.68 -14.82 -16.88
C GLY A 10 22.51 -15.58 -17.50
N MET A 11 21.79 -16.39 -16.72
CA MET A 11 20.74 -17.28 -17.24
C MET A 11 19.49 -16.46 -17.57
N GLY A 12 19.30 -16.19 -18.86
CA GLY A 12 18.03 -15.71 -19.41
C GLY A 12 17.67 -14.23 -19.19
N GLY A 13 18.66 -13.36 -18.91
CA GLY A 13 18.43 -11.92 -18.69
C GLY A 13 17.96 -11.55 -17.28
N ALA A 14 18.02 -12.48 -16.32
CA ALA A 14 17.69 -12.23 -14.92
C ALA A 14 18.68 -11.32 -14.18
N ASP A 15 19.85 -11.05 -14.79
CA ASP A 15 20.88 -10.14 -14.31
C ASP A 15 20.62 -8.67 -14.71
N ILE A 16 19.63 -8.39 -15.57
CA ILE A 16 19.38 -7.02 -16.06
C ILE A 16 19.01 -6.04 -14.94
N PHE A 17 18.40 -6.54 -13.86
CA PHE A 17 18.10 -5.78 -12.64
C PHE A 17 19.11 -6.08 -11.52
N GLY A 18 20.30 -6.56 -11.86
CA GLY A 18 21.43 -6.75 -10.93
C GLY A 18 22.00 -5.42 -10.48
N PRO A 19 22.57 -5.32 -9.27
CA PRO A 19 23.20 -4.09 -8.80
C PRO A 19 24.20 -3.52 -9.81
N ASP A 20 24.98 -4.39 -10.45
CA ASP A 20 26.01 -3.99 -11.42
C ASP A 20 25.39 -3.43 -12.70
N ARG A 21 24.34 -4.08 -13.22
CA ARG A 21 23.60 -3.61 -14.39
C ARG A 21 22.82 -2.33 -14.11
N MET A 22 22.22 -2.22 -12.94
CA MET A 22 21.51 -1.01 -12.52
C MET A 22 22.47 0.16 -12.36
N PHE A 23 23.66 -0.07 -11.78
CA PHE A 23 24.71 0.94 -11.72
C PHE A 23 25.15 1.37 -13.12
N GLU A 24 25.50 0.42 -13.99
CA GLU A 24 25.88 0.69 -15.39
C GLU A 24 24.80 1.45 -16.17
N TYR A 25 23.52 1.16 -15.92
CA TYR A 25 22.39 1.77 -16.62
C TYR A 25 22.05 3.17 -16.09
N LEU A 26 22.08 3.38 -14.77
CA LEU A 26 21.65 4.62 -14.13
C LEU A 26 22.76 5.67 -13.96
N THR A 27 24.04 5.28 -14.04
CA THR A 27 25.18 6.19 -13.83
C THR A 27 26.04 6.60 -15.05
N PRO A 28 25.81 6.16 -16.31
CA PRO A 28 26.85 6.22 -17.34
C PRO A 28 27.24 7.64 -17.82
N HIS A 29 26.51 8.69 -17.44
CA HIS A 29 26.76 10.08 -17.86
C HIS A 29 26.64 11.14 -16.74
N LEU A 30 26.66 10.74 -15.46
CA LEU A 30 26.52 11.69 -14.34
C LEU A 30 27.88 12.32 -13.97
N PRO A 31 28.03 13.65 -14.02
CA PRO A 31 29.19 14.32 -13.43
C PRO A 31 29.23 14.03 -11.92
N GLY A 32 30.33 13.47 -11.42
CA GLY A 32 30.43 13.08 -10.01
C GLY A 32 29.65 11.80 -9.66
N ALA A 33 29.45 10.90 -10.64
CA ALA A 33 28.80 9.60 -10.43
C ALA A 33 29.29 8.91 -9.15
N PRO A 34 28.37 8.37 -8.33
CA PRO A 34 28.74 7.72 -7.09
C PRO A 34 29.71 6.58 -7.35
N VAL A 35 30.67 6.38 -6.44
CA VAL A 35 31.45 5.15 -6.42
C VAL A 35 30.46 4.00 -6.20
N ARG A 36 30.69 2.85 -6.84
CA ARG A 36 29.82 1.66 -6.73
C ARG A 36 29.48 1.31 -5.28
N ASP A 37 30.45 1.49 -4.39
CA ASP A 37 30.25 1.32 -2.95
C ASP A 37 29.37 2.44 -2.39
N GLY A 38 28.16 2.08 -1.98
CA GLY A 38 27.14 3.01 -1.47
C GLY A 38 26.10 3.44 -2.49
N PHE A 39 26.15 2.95 -3.73
CA PHE A 39 25.09 3.15 -4.70
C PHE A 39 23.83 2.35 -4.32
N ASP A 40 22.71 3.03 -4.18
CA ASP A 40 21.38 2.43 -4.01
C ASP A 40 20.49 2.86 -5.17
N ALA A 41 20.08 1.91 -6.01
CA ALA A 41 19.25 2.16 -7.20
C ALA A 41 17.84 2.71 -6.86
N ARG A 42 17.44 2.67 -5.59
CA ARG A 42 16.16 3.19 -5.10
C ARG A 42 16.25 4.66 -4.70
N VAL A 43 17.45 5.23 -4.62
CA VAL A 43 17.65 6.65 -4.30
C VAL A 43 17.66 7.45 -5.59
N MET A 44 16.74 8.41 -5.71
CA MET A 44 16.85 9.42 -6.78
C MET A 44 17.97 10.42 -6.43
N PRO A 45 18.87 10.76 -7.38
CA PRO A 45 19.86 11.82 -7.17
C PRO A 45 19.21 13.16 -6.78
N GLY A 46 19.96 14.02 -6.08
CA GLY A 46 19.43 15.30 -5.59
C GLY A 46 19.01 16.28 -6.69
N ASP A 47 19.57 16.15 -7.89
CA ASP A 47 19.21 16.87 -9.12
C ASP A 47 18.29 16.03 -10.05
N GLY A 48 17.84 14.87 -9.59
CA GLY A 48 16.97 13.96 -10.32
C GLY A 48 15.51 14.40 -10.36
N PHE A 49 14.66 13.55 -10.95
CA PHE A 49 13.23 13.83 -11.08
C PHE A 49 12.53 13.79 -9.70
N PRO A 50 11.62 14.74 -9.37
CA PRO A 50 11.00 14.78 -8.05
C PRO A 50 10.28 13.48 -7.68
N ALA A 51 10.58 12.92 -6.50
CA ALA A 51 10.06 11.61 -6.09
C ALA A 51 8.53 11.60 -5.93
N ASP A 52 7.94 12.70 -5.47
CA ASP A 52 6.49 12.91 -5.37
C ASP A 52 5.77 12.93 -6.74
N ARG A 53 6.54 13.05 -7.83
CA ARG A 53 6.03 12.94 -9.20
C ARG A 53 6.31 11.58 -9.83
N LEU A 54 6.88 10.64 -9.08
CA LEU A 54 7.08 9.25 -9.49
C LEU A 54 6.00 8.34 -8.91
N PHE A 55 5.66 7.32 -9.69
CA PHE A 55 4.75 6.26 -9.27
C PHE A 55 5.38 4.90 -9.58
N CYS A 56 5.54 4.08 -8.53
CA CYS A 56 6.06 2.73 -8.60
C CYS A 56 4.93 1.72 -8.46
N LEU A 57 4.69 0.95 -9.52
CA LEU A 57 3.75 -0.18 -9.48
C LEU A 57 4.54 -1.47 -9.27
N VAL A 58 4.33 -2.12 -8.13
CA VAL A 58 5.13 -3.26 -7.68
C VAL A 58 4.32 -4.55 -7.72
N GLY A 59 4.86 -5.58 -8.37
CA GLY A 59 4.27 -6.92 -8.39
C GLY A 59 4.75 -7.80 -7.25
N THR A 60 3.94 -8.80 -6.90
CA THR A 60 4.24 -9.74 -5.80
C THR A 60 3.98 -11.20 -6.14
N ASN A 61 3.76 -11.53 -7.42
CA ASN A 61 3.46 -12.89 -7.85
C ASN A 61 4.63 -13.50 -8.65
N PRO A 62 5.56 -14.20 -7.99
CA PRO A 62 6.66 -14.85 -8.68
C PRO A 62 6.25 -16.20 -9.32
N ALA A 63 5.13 -16.78 -8.89
CA ALA A 63 4.67 -18.09 -9.36
C ALA A 63 4.17 -18.03 -10.81
N ASP A 64 3.51 -16.92 -11.19
CA ASP A 64 2.99 -16.71 -12.55
C ASP A 64 4.04 -16.19 -13.54
N TYR A 65 5.31 -16.06 -13.11
CA TYR A 65 6.42 -15.69 -13.99
C TYR A 65 7.03 -16.93 -14.66
N VAL A 66 6.45 -17.33 -15.79
CA VAL A 66 6.88 -18.50 -16.58
C VAL A 66 8.05 -18.19 -17.53
N ALA A 67 8.42 -16.92 -17.69
CA ALA A 67 9.60 -16.54 -18.49
C ALA A 67 10.87 -17.21 -17.92
N ALA A 68 11.82 -17.53 -18.81
CA ALA A 68 13.02 -18.33 -18.49
C ALA A 68 12.74 -19.71 -17.83
N ARG A 69 11.62 -20.36 -18.15
CA ARG A 69 11.18 -21.66 -17.59
C ARG A 69 11.05 -21.67 -16.06
N GLY A 70 10.76 -20.52 -15.44
CA GLY A 70 10.63 -20.40 -13.98
C GLY A 70 11.95 -20.54 -13.21
N LEU A 71 13.10 -20.44 -13.88
CA LEU A 71 14.41 -20.42 -13.20
C LEU A 71 14.70 -19.09 -12.50
N SER A 72 14.21 -17.97 -13.03
CA SER A 72 14.44 -16.64 -12.42
C SER A 72 13.69 -16.49 -11.09
N SER A 73 12.43 -16.92 -11.00
CA SER A 73 11.63 -16.84 -9.77
C SER A 73 12.24 -17.67 -8.63
N ARG A 74 12.86 -18.81 -8.94
CA ARG A 74 13.62 -19.63 -7.97
C ARG A 74 14.88 -18.95 -7.43
N VAL A 75 15.46 -18.01 -8.16
CA VAL A 75 16.72 -17.32 -7.79
C VAL A 75 16.44 -16.00 -7.07
N VAL A 76 15.37 -15.29 -7.43
CA VAL A 76 15.03 -13.98 -6.86
C VAL A 76 14.38 -14.11 -5.48
N GLY A 77 13.67 -15.22 -5.21
CA GLY A 77 13.01 -15.51 -3.94
C GLY A 77 11.52 -15.15 -3.92
N ALA A 78 10.80 -15.65 -2.92
CA ALA A 78 9.34 -15.54 -2.84
C ALA A 78 8.81 -14.10 -2.69
N ARG A 79 9.64 -13.18 -2.17
CA ARG A 79 9.36 -11.74 -2.05
C ARG A 79 9.67 -11.00 -3.35
N SER A 80 9.04 -11.39 -4.46
CA SER A 80 9.30 -10.80 -5.79
C SER A 80 8.11 -10.91 -6.74
N ASP A 81 8.19 -10.25 -7.90
CA ASP A 81 7.28 -10.45 -9.03
C ASP A 81 7.76 -11.56 -10.00
N GLY A 82 8.77 -12.34 -9.60
CA GLY A 82 9.42 -13.37 -10.39
C GLY A 82 10.70 -12.92 -11.10
N LEU A 83 11.01 -11.62 -11.07
CA LEU A 83 12.25 -11.05 -11.61
C LEU A 83 12.92 -10.03 -10.68
N VAL A 84 12.13 -9.18 -10.01
CA VAL A 84 12.61 -8.10 -9.13
C VAL A 84 12.05 -8.30 -7.72
N GLN A 85 12.92 -8.21 -6.71
CA GLN A 85 12.50 -8.28 -5.31
C GLN A 85 11.67 -7.05 -4.93
N ILE A 86 10.62 -7.25 -4.14
CA ILE A 86 9.68 -6.19 -3.72
C ILE A 86 10.44 -5.03 -3.05
N ASP A 87 11.41 -5.35 -2.19
CA ASP A 87 12.22 -4.36 -1.45
C ASP A 87 13.14 -3.50 -2.35
N ASN A 88 13.32 -3.92 -3.60
CA ASN A 88 14.13 -3.26 -4.64
C ASN A 88 13.30 -2.69 -5.80
N ALA A 89 11.97 -2.83 -5.78
CA ALA A 89 11.09 -2.52 -6.91
C ALA A 89 10.51 -1.09 -6.87
N TYR A 90 11.04 -0.18 -6.05
CA TYR A 90 10.52 1.17 -5.90
C TYR A 90 11.63 2.20 -5.66
N VAL A 91 11.32 3.46 -5.96
CA VAL A 91 12.14 4.62 -5.60
C VAL A 91 11.69 5.13 -4.23
N MET A 92 12.65 5.37 -3.33
CA MET A 92 12.33 5.89 -1.99
C MET A 92 11.69 7.27 -2.07
N GLY A 93 10.64 7.48 -1.28
CA GLY A 93 9.85 8.71 -1.29
C GLY A 93 8.84 8.82 -2.43
N ALA A 94 8.86 7.92 -3.42
CA ALA A 94 7.88 7.89 -4.49
C ALA A 94 6.53 7.31 -4.04
N HIS A 95 5.46 7.66 -4.75
CA HIS A 95 4.19 6.99 -4.59
C HIS A 95 4.29 5.55 -5.05
N ARG A 96 3.63 4.62 -4.36
CA ARG A 96 3.63 3.20 -4.73
C ARG A 96 2.28 2.54 -4.55
N ALA A 97 1.98 1.61 -5.44
CA ALA A 97 0.92 0.63 -5.28
C ALA A 97 1.50 -0.77 -5.45
N ILE A 98 1.07 -1.69 -4.58
CA ILE A 98 1.51 -3.09 -4.61
C ILE A 98 0.35 -3.94 -5.10
N VAL A 99 0.58 -4.81 -6.07
CA VAL A 99 -0.46 -5.62 -6.73
C VAL A 99 0.01 -7.05 -6.90
N HIS A 100 -0.89 -8.03 -6.76
CA HIS A 100 -0.55 -9.44 -6.95
C HIS A 100 -0.48 -9.83 -8.44
N ARG A 101 0.58 -9.37 -9.09
CA ARG A 101 0.90 -9.59 -10.50
C ARG A 101 2.36 -9.97 -10.67
N SER A 102 2.64 -10.74 -11.73
CA SER A 102 4.02 -11.09 -12.08
C SER A 102 4.69 -9.97 -12.86
N HIS A 103 6.01 -10.05 -13.04
CA HIS A 103 6.75 -8.99 -13.72
C HIS A 103 6.24 -8.76 -15.16
N SER A 104 6.06 -9.84 -15.90
CA SER A 104 5.61 -9.83 -17.29
C SER A 104 4.84 -11.09 -17.65
N GLY A 105 4.42 -11.20 -18.92
CA GLY A 105 3.60 -12.31 -19.40
C GLY A 105 2.11 -12.00 -19.32
N ARG A 106 1.28 -13.05 -19.48
CA ARG A 106 -0.18 -12.93 -19.57
C ARG A 106 -0.81 -12.31 -18.32
N TYR A 107 -0.26 -12.63 -17.15
CA TYR A 107 -0.71 -12.11 -15.84
C TYR A 107 0.24 -11.05 -15.28
N GLY A 108 1.09 -10.48 -16.15
CA GLY A 108 2.10 -9.51 -15.77
C GLY A 108 1.53 -8.12 -15.51
N ILE A 109 2.26 -7.32 -14.74
CA ILE A 109 1.89 -5.93 -14.35
C ILE A 109 1.50 -5.08 -15.57
N VAL A 110 2.24 -5.17 -16.67
CA VAL A 110 2.02 -4.35 -17.89
C VAL A 110 0.68 -4.63 -18.56
N ASN A 111 0.16 -5.87 -18.46
CA ASN A 111 -1.09 -6.29 -19.08
C ASN A 111 -2.27 -6.30 -18.10
N SER A 112 -2.07 -5.74 -16.89
CA SER A 112 -3.02 -5.86 -15.78
C SER A 112 -3.99 -4.68 -15.72
N GLU A 113 -5.25 -4.98 -15.37
CA GLU A 113 -6.25 -3.96 -15.10
C GLU A 113 -5.86 -3.14 -13.85
N GLU A 114 -5.22 -3.78 -12.86
CA GLU A 114 -4.68 -3.10 -11.68
C GLU A 114 -3.67 -2.02 -12.05
N GLY A 115 -2.75 -2.33 -12.99
CA GLY A 115 -1.78 -1.37 -13.47
C GLY A 115 -2.38 -0.24 -14.27
N TYR A 116 -3.32 -0.57 -15.17
CA TYR A 116 -4.07 0.44 -15.93
C TYR A 116 -4.83 1.40 -15.00
N GLN A 117 -5.57 0.87 -14.03
CA GLN A 117 -6.41 1.67 -13.13
C GLN A 117 -5.59 2.53 -12.17
N ASN A 118 -4.45 2.04 -11.68
CA ASN A 118 -3.51 2.81 -10.87
C ASN A 118 -2.86 3.94 -11.68
N LEU A 119 -2.30 3.64 -12.86
CA LEU A 119 -1.59 4.62 -13.68
C LEU A 119 -2.54 5.73 -14.16
N ARG A 120 -3.74 5.38 -14.61
CA ARG A 120 -4.78 6.36 -15.00
C ARG A 120 -5.12 7.30 -13.85
N ARG A 121 -5.21 6.80 -12.62
CA ARG A 121 -5.51 7.60 -11.43
C ARG A 121 -4.31 8.45 -10.99
N PHE A 122 -3.10 7.91 -11.08
CA PHE A 122 -1.91 8.69 -10.77
C PHE A 122 -1.72 9.87 -11.74
N LEU A 123 -1.93 9.64 -13.05
CA LEU A 123 -1.72 10.66 -14.08
C LEU A 123 -2.86 11.68 -14.16
N PHE A 124 -4.12 11.23 -14.00
CA PHE A 124 -5.31 12.06 -14.27
C PHE A 124 -6.26 12.18 -13.07
N GLY A 125 -5.86 11.66 -11.91
CA GLY A 125 -6.63 11.81 -10.67
C GLY A 125 -6.48 13.21 -10.10
N SER A 126 -7.61 13.78 -9.70
CA SER A 126 -7.75 15.10 -9.11
C SER A 126 -7.67 15.10 -7.59
N LEU A 127 -7.57 13.92 -6.96
CA LEU A 127 -7.39 13.78 -5.51
C LEU A 127 -6.28 12.76 -5.24
N GLN A 128 -5.37 13.10 -4.32
CA GLN A 128 -4.51 12.14 -3.64
C GLN A 128 -5.15 11.75 -2.31
N VAL A 129 -5.09 10.48 -1.98
CA VAL A 129 -5.54 9.95 -0.69
C VAL A 129 -4.40 9.17 -0.06
N ARG A 130 -3.89 9.66 1.07
CA ARG A 130 -2.92 8.95 1.91
C ARG A 130 -3.65 8.34 3.10
N VAL A 131 -3.31 7.10 3.41
CA VAL A 131 -3.85 6.35 4.53
C VAL A 131 -2.69 5.92 5.42
N ASP A 132 -2.75 6.33 6.68
CA ASP A 132 -1.77 6.00 7.70
C ASP A 132 -2.49 5.36 8.90
N LEU A 133 -1.85 4.39 9.56
CA LEU A 133 -2.25 3.92 10.87
C LEU A 133 -1.44 4.71 11.92
N VAL A 134 -2.13 5.39 12.84
CA VAL A 134 -1.53 6.28 13.84
C VAL A 134 -1.92 5.87 15.24
N GLY A 135 -1.18 6.34 16.26
CA GLY A 135 -1.51 6.11 17.66
C GLY A 135 -1.37 4.65 18.12
N VAL A 136 -0.54 3.87 17.42
CA VAL A 136 -0.36 2.45 17.68
C VAL A 136 0.43 2.23 18.97
N ASP A 137 -0.11 1.40 19.84
CA ASP A 137 0.51 0.83 21.02
C ASP A 137 0.22 -0.67 21.03
N ALA A 138 1.02 -1.42 20.25
CA ALA A 138 0.77 -2.82 19.96
C ALA A 138 0.97 -3.71 21.21
N ALA A 139 0.04 -4.64 21.44
CA ALA A 139 0.01 -5.46 22.64
C ALA A 139 1.18 -6.45 22.76
N GLY A 140 1.48 -6.81 24.02
CA GLY A 140 2.52 -7.77 24.42
C GLY A 140 3.73 -7.13 25.11
N SER A 141 4.61 -7.94 25.67
CA SER A 141 5.90 -7.56 26.29
C SER A 141 7.11 -7.98 25.46
N GLU A 142 8.28 -7.36 25.65
CA GLU A 142 9.53 -7.79 24.98
C GLU A 142 9.86 -9.28 25.23
N ALA A 143 9.31 -9.87 26.30
CA ALA A 143 9.49 -11.29 26.61
C ALA A 143 8.51 -12.23 25.87
N ASP A 144 7.53 -11.69 25.15
CA ASP A 144 6.44 -12.48 24.57
C ASP A 144 6.73 -12.93 23.13
N ASP A 145 7.85 -12.49 22.53
CA ASP A 145 8.32 -12.92 21.20
C ASP A 145 7.29 -12.76 20.06
N ILE A 146 6.28 -11.90 20.21
CA ILE A 146 5.24 -11.66 19.20
C ILE A 146 5.65 -10.54 18.24
N VAL A 147 5.58 -10.82 16.94
CA VAL A 147 5.64 -9.86 15.85
C VAL A 147 4.25 -9.67 15.28
N TRP A 148 3.81 -8.42 15.13
CA TRP A 148 2.53 -8.07 14.55
C TRP A 148 2.65 -7.79 13.06
N GLN A 149 1.78 -8.41 12.27
CA GLN A 149 1.69 -8.20 10.82
C GLN A 149 0.32 -7.66 10.45
N LEU A 150 0.31 -6.56 9.70
CA LEU A 150 -0.90 -5.97 9.15
C LEU A 150 -0.93 -6.20 7.64
N GLU A 151 -2.00 -6.87 7.18
CA GLU A 151 -2.34 -6.95 5.76
C GLU A 151 -3.30 -5.83 5.39
N THR A 152 -3.16 -5.31 4.18
CA THR A 152 -3.98 -4.22 3.65
C THR A 152 -4.39 -4.50 2.22
N ALA A 153 -5.66 -4.28 1.88
CA ALA A 153 -6.11 -4.29 0.50
C ALA A 153 -7.10 -3.16 0.23
N LEU A 154 -7.02 -2.54 -0.95
CA LEU A 154 -7.87 -1.40 -1.31
C LEU A 154 -8.71 -1.70 -2.53
N ALA A 155 -10.03 -1.65 -2.35
CA ALA A 155 -11.00 -1.63 -3.44
C ALA A 155 -11.53 -0.21 -3.66
N ILE A 156 -11.83 0.12 -4.92
CA ILE A 156 -12.49 1.38 -5.31
C ILE A 156 -13.79 1.02 -6.01
N ARG A 157 -14.90 1.66 -5.62
CA ARG A 157 -16.21 1.41 -6.22
C ARG A 157 -16.17 1.59 -7.74
N GLY A 158 -16.76 0.62 -8.44
CA GLY A 158 -16.82 0.58 -9.90
C GLY A 158 -15.61 -0.08 -10.56
N LEU A 159 -14.60 -0.53 -9.80
CA LEU A 159 -13.53 -1.36 -10.32
C LEU A 159 -13.77 -2.84 -10.02
N PRO A 160 -13.42 -3.74 -10.96
CA PRO A 160 -13.48 -5.19 -10.73
C PRO A 160 -12.21 -5.73 -10.05
N VAL A 161 -11.24 -4.87 -9.71
CA VAL A 161 -9.93 -5.25 -9.18
C VAL A 161 -9.57 -4.46 -7.92
N LEU A 162 -8.64 -5.01 -7.13
CA LEU A 162 -7.97 -4.28 -6.06
C LEU A 162 -6.90 -3.37 -6.66
N VAL A 163 -6.75 -2.16 -6.15
CA VAL A 163 -5.71 -1.23 -6.61
C VAL A 163 -4.46 -1.25 -5.73
N HIS A 164 -4.54 -1.89 -4.57
CA HIS A 164 -3.42 -2.10 -3.66
C HIS A 164 -3.66 -3.37 -2.83
N GLU A 165 -2.62 -4.15 -2.61
CA GLU A 165 -2.65 -5.38 -1.81
C GLU A 165 -1.27 -5.70 -1.22
N GLN A 166 -1.25 -5.88 0.10
CA GLN A 166 -0.11 -6.34 0.88
C GLN A 166 -0.61 -7.42 1.83
N SER A 167 -0.02 -8.61 1.77
CA SER A 167 -0.40 -9.76 2.59
C SER A 167 0.81 -10.63 2.93
N SER A 168 0.66 -11.43 3.98
CA SER A 168 1.62 -12.46 4.37
C SER A 168 1.71 -13.57 3.32
N GLU A 169 0.58 -13.91 2.67
CA GLU A 169 0.55 -14.83 1.52
C GLU A 169 1.42 -14.35 0.36
N HIS A 170 1.47 -13.04 0.12
CA HIS A 170 2.28 -12.41 -0.93
C HIS A 170 3.67 -11.97 -0.42
N TYR A 171 4.04 -12.40 0.79
CA TYR A 171 5.31 -12.11 1.47
C TYR A 171 5.63 -10.61 1.64
N CYS A 172 4.62 -9.75 1.62
CA CYS A 172 4.76 -8.30 1.79
C CYS A 172 3.79 -7.69 2.83
N PRO A 173 3.58 -8.32 4.01
CA PRO A 173 2.76 -7.70 5.04
C PRO A 173 3.50 -6.49 5.64
N ILE A 174 2.73 -5.54 6.17
CA ILE A 174 3.27 -4.41 6.92
C ILE A 174 3.65 -4.92 8.31
N GLN A 175 4.92 -4.80 8.68
CA GLN A 175 5.35 -5.11 10.05
C GLN A 175 4.93 -3.97 10.96
N ILE A 176 4.19 -4.29 12.03
CA ILE A 176 3.90 -3.35 13.11
C ILE A 176 4.97 -3.57 14.16
N GLU A 177 6.03 -2.77 14.08
CA GLU A 177 7.10 -2.80 15.07
C GLU A 177 6.58 -2.30 16.42
N ARG A 178 6.97 -3.01 17.48
CA ARG A 178 6.79 -2.50 18.85
C ARG A 178 7.77 -1.37 19.05
N ARG A 179 7.26 -0.20 19.42
CA ARG A 179 8.11 0.95 19.68
C ARG A 179 8.76 0.85 21.06
N PRO A 180 10.04 1.23 21.19
CA PRO A 180 10.60 1.57 22.50
C PRO A 180 9.74 2.66 23.15
N ARG A 181 9.52 2.59 24.47
CA ARG A 181 8.71 3.57 25.23
C ARG A 181 9.13 5.03 25.06
N ASP A 182 10.36 5.28 24.62
CA ASP A 182 10.94 6.62 24.42
C ASP A 182 10.65 7.21 23.04
N ASP A 183 10.09 6.44 22.09
CA ASP A 183 9.60 6.95 20.82
C ASP A 183 8.14 7.40 20.95
N THR A 184 7.82 8.58 20.43
CA THR A 184 6.47 9.13 20.57
C THR A 184 5.48 8.26 19.79
N ALA A 185 4.32 7.98 20.37
CA ALA A 185 3.23 7.21 19.75
C ALA A 185 2.65 7.86 18.46
N ASP A 186 3.20 9.00 18.02
CA ASP A 186 2.70 9.85 16.96
C ASP A 186 3.35 9.57 15.60
N THR A 187 4.40 8.74 15.51
CA THR A 187 4.94 8.35 14.19
C THR A 187 3.87 7.52 13.43
N PRO A 188 3.51 7.87 12.20
CA PRO A 188 2.54 7.10 11.41
C PRO A 188 3.15 5.79 10.89
N VAL A 189 2.34 4.74 10.80
CA VAL A 189 2.61 3.53 10.00
C VAL A 189 1.92 3.72 8.64
N PRO A 190 2.67 4.00 7.55
CA PRO A 190 2.05 4.26 6.25
C PRO A 190 1.41 2.98 5.69
N LEU A 191 0.12 3.03 5.36
CA LEU A 191 -0.58 1.88 4.79
C LEU A 191 -0.55 1.91 3.27
N LEU A 192 -0.99 3.02 2.67
CA LEU A 192 -0.98 3.22 1.22
C LEU A 192 -1.17 4.68 0.83
N VAL A 193 -0.83 4.98 -0.42
CA VAL A 193 -1.28 6.18 -1.13
C VAL A 193 -2.01 5.73 -2.39
N THR A 194 -3.14 6.34 -2.66
CA THR A 194 -3.92 6.11 -3.88
C THR A 194 -4.43 7.43 -4.44
N PHE A 195 -5.00 7.38 -5.63
CA PHE A 195 -5.48 8.56 -6.34
C PHE A 195 -6.90 8.36 -6.79
N LEU A 196 -7.72 9.40 -6.76
CA LEU A 196 -9.10 9.35 -7.19
C LEU A 196 -9.34 10.38 -8.29
N SER A 197 -10.23 10.04 -9.22
CA SER A 197 -10.62 10.91 -10.31
C SER A 197 -12.06 11.38 -10.11
N THR A 198 -12.22 12.69 -9.93
CA THR A 198 -13.53 13.34 -9.82
C THR A 198 -14.33 13.28 -11.13
N THR A 199 -13.66 13.08 -12.26
CA THR A 199 -14.24 12.99 -13.61
C THR A 199 -14.45 11.56 -14.11
N ALA A 200 -13.99 10.54 -13.38
CA ALA A 200 -14.25 9.16 -13.75
C ALA A 200 -15.76 8.84 -13.72
N GLY A 201 -16.22 8.05 -14.69
CA GLY A 201 -17.61 7.60 -14.75
C GLY A 201 -18.08 7.02 -13.42
N ARG A 202 -19.27 7.42 -12.99
CA ARG A 202 -19.89 7.01 -11.73
C ARG A 202 -20.92 5.93 -12.01
N PRO A 203 -21.00 4.86 -11.20
CA PRO A 203 -22.13 3.96 -11.28
C PRO A 203 -23.42 4.72 -10.94
N LEU A 204 -24.53 4.25 -11.49
CA LEU A 204 -25.84 4.76 -11.12
C LEU A 204 -26.24 4.12 -9.79
N ASP A 205 -26.80 4.94 -8.91
CA ASP A 205 -27.54 4.50 -7.75
C ASP A 205 -28.76 3.69 -8.22
N ILE A 206 -28.97 2.50 -7.66
CA ILE A 206 -29.96 1.55 -8.18
C ILE A 206 -31.40 2.00 -7.88
N ASP A 207 -31.59 2.76 -6.81
CA ASP A 207 -32.91 3.19 -6.35
C ASP A 207 -33.34 4.48 -7.04
N THR A 208 -32.40 5.41 -7.25
CA THR A 208 -32.67 6.73 -7.85
C THR A 208 -32.35 6.82 -9.33
N GLY A 209 -31.53 5.90 -9.86
CA GLY A 209 -31.02 5.94 -11.24
C GLY A 209 -30.04 7.09 -11.50
N GLN A 210 -29.63 7.85 -10.48
CA GLN A 210 -28.72 8.98 -10.61
C GLN A 210 -27.26 8.56 -10.39
N PRO A 211 -26.28 9.25 -11.01
CA PRO A 211 -24.87 9.00 -10.72
C PRO A 211 -24.57 9.22 -9.23
N VAL A 212 -23.89 8.26 -8.61
CA VAL A 212 -23.41 8.44 -7.22
C VAL A 212 -22.41 9.60 -7.14
N HIS A 213 -22.63 10.50 -6.19
CA HIS A 213 -21.83 11.75 -6.09
C HIS A 213 -20.49 11.57 -5.39
N THR A 214 -20.38 10.58 -4.51
CA THR A 214 -19.16 10.30 -3.74
C THR A 214 -18.18 9.38 -4.47
N LEU A 215 -16.96 9.31 -3.97
CA LEU A 215 -15.91 8.39 -4.37
C LEU A 215 -15.70 7.37 -3.23
N ARG A 216 -16.26 6.16 -3.39
CA ARG A 216 -16.15 5.12 -2.36
C ARG A 216 -14.87 4.31 -2.50
N GLN A 217 -14.19 4.14 -1.37
CA GLN A 217 -13.08 3.24 -1.15
C GLN A 217 -13.43 2.26 -0.04
N ALA A 218 -12.90 1.04 -0.13
CA ALA A 218 -13.01 0.04 0.92
C ALA A 218 -11.62 -0.50 1.23
N LEU A 219 -11.09 -0.12 2.39
CA LEU A 219 -9.80 -0.53 2.91
C LEU A 219 -10.00 -1.76 3.80
N LYS A 220 -9.55 -2.92 3.35
CA LYS A 220 -9.54 -4.14 4.14
C LYS A 220 -8.28 -4.16 5.00
N LEU A 221 -8.45 -4.51 6.27
CA LEU A 221 -7.38 -4.65 7.25
C LEU A 221 -7.47 -6.02 7.90
N ARG A 222 -6.32 -6.68 8.06
CA ARG A 222 -6.19 -7.94 8.80
C ARG A 222 -4.93 -7.89 9.65
N LEU A 223 -5.06 -8.16 10.93
CA LEU A 223 -3.97 -8.19 11.88
C LEU A 223 -3.69 -9.64 12.28
N LEU A 224 -2.43 -10.04 12.21
CA LEU A 224 -1.94 -11.36 12.59
C LEU A 224 -0.80 -11.21 13.61
N SER A 225 -0.79 -12.07 14.60
CA SER A 225 0.34 -12.29 15.49
C SER A 225 1.16 -13.51 15.04
N LEU A 226 2.48 -13.35 15.02
CA LEU A 226 3.44 -14.43 14.78
C LEU A 226 4.37 -14.55 15.97
N ARG A 227 4.65 -15.78 16.43
CA ARG A 227 5.62 -16.00 17.50
C ARG A 227 7.00 -16.33 16.93
N GLN A 228 8.01 -15.59 17.35
CA GLN A 228 9.40 -15.77 16.91
C GLN A 228 10.27 -16.26 18.08
N HIS A 229 10.62 -17.54 18.11
CA HIS A 229 11.51 -18.10 19.14
C HIS A 229 12.96 -18.15 18.62
N GLU A 230 13.90 -17.49 19.32
CA GLU A 230 15.34 -17.48 18.95
C GLU A 230 15.61 -17.05 17.49
N GLY A 231 14.82 -16.12 16.97
CA GLY A 231 14.97 -15.62 15.60
C GLY A 231 14.30 -16.49 14.52
N LEU A 232 13.76 -17.65 14.86
CA LEU A 232 13.00 -18.52 13.97
C LEU A 232 11.50 -18.44 14.30
N PHE A 233 10.64 -18.36 13.28
CA PHE A 233 9.19 -18.45 13.49
C PHE A 233 8.84 -19.85 14.00
N SER A 234 8.11 -19.91 15.11
CA SER A 234 7.74 -21.15 15.79
C SER A 234 6.27 -21.49 15.53
N PHE A 235 6.02 -22.35 14.53
CA PHE A 235 4.68 -22.76 14.11
C PHE A 235 4.01 -23.81 15.02
N LEU A 236 4.50 -24.02 16.24
CA LEU A 236 4.16 -25.19 17.08
C LEU A 236 2.89 -25.00 17.94
N ASP A 237 2.50 -23.77 18.28
CA ASP A 237 1.46 -23.52 19.29
C ASP A 237 0.36 -22.51 18.88
N HIS A 238 0.35 -21.98 17.65
CA HIS A 238 -0.61 -20.94 17.23
C HIS A 238 -1.32 -21.25 15.91
N LEU A 239 -2.57 -20.78 15.79
CA LEU A 239 -3.29 -20.67 14.52
C LEU A 239 -2.70 -19.50 13.70
N GLU A 240 -1.41 -19.56 13.35
CA GLU A 240 -0.68 -18.48 12.66
C GLU A 240 -1.20 -18.16 11.24
N GLN A 241 -2.24 -18.87 10.80
CA GLN A 241 -2.98 -18.62 9.56
C GLN A 241 -4.37 -18.01 9.81
N THR A 242 -4.68 -17.63 11.05
CA THR A 242 -5.94 -16.99 11.42
C THR A 242 -5.64 -15.57 11.89
N GLU A 243 -6.47 -14.63 11.46
CA GLU A 243 -6.36 -13.24 11.86
C GLU A 243 -6.83 -13.04 13.30
N ASP A 244 -6.05 -12.34 14.11
CA ASP A 244 -6.46 -11.87 15.44
C ASP A 244 -7.58 -10.83 15.32
N TRP A 245 -7.55 -10.02 14.25
CA TRP A 245 -8.60 -9.06 13.92
C TRP A 245 -8.69 -8.83 12.42
N GLN A 246 -9.91 -8.65 11.91
CA GLN A 246 -10.13 -8.17 10.56
C GLN A 246 -11.38 -7.30 10.46
N ASP A 247 -11.34 -6.27 9.62
CA ASP A 247 -12.50 -5.47 9.24
C ASP A 247 -12.24 -4.74 7.91
N ILE A 248 -13.27 -4.06 7.40
CA ILE A 248 -13.20 -3.23 6.20
C ILE A 248 -13.64 -1.82 6.58
N LEU A 249 -12.75 -0.84 6.46
CA LEU A 249 -13.09 0.56 6.56
C LEU A 249 -13.68 1.03 5.22
N VAL A 250 -14.94 1.45 5.25
CA VAL A 250 -15.62 2.00 4.08
C VAL A 250 -15.54 3.51 4.18
N VAL A 251 -14.98 4.15 3.15
CA VAL A 251 -14.81 5.60 3.09
C VAL A 251 -15.50 6.12 1.84
N ASP A 252 -16.36 7.12 1.99
CA ASP A 252 -16.90 7.90 0.89
C ASP A 252 -16.30 9.30 0.90
N ILE A 253 -15.69 9.71 -0.21
CA ILE A 253 -15.15 11.07 -0.37
C ILE A 253 -16.07 11.86 -1.28
N GLY A 254 -16.68 12.91 -0.75
CA GLY A 254 -17.35 13.94 -1.52
C GLY A 254 -16.32 14.91 -2.07
N PRO A 255 -16.09 14.96 -3.39
CA PRO A 255 -15.14 15.90 -3.94
C PRO A 255 -15.57 17.35 -3.67
N ALA A 256 -14.59 18.22 -3.48
CA ALA A 256 -14.83 19.63 -3.23
C ALA A 256 -15.62 20.30 -4.36
N GLU A 257 -16.55 21.18 -3.99
CA GLU A 257 -17.03 22.24 -4.87
C GLU A 257 -15.99 23.37 -4.95
N SER A 258 -16.11 24.27 -5.93
CA SER A 258 -15.11 25.33 -6.18
C SER A 258 -14.76 26.11 -4.91
N GLY A 259 -13.47 26.06 -4.51
CA GLY A 259 -12.94 26.78 -3.35
C GLY A 259 -13.16 26.12 -1.98
N GLN A 260 -13.66 24.87 -1.95
CA GLN A 260 -13.79 24.09 -0.71
C GLN A 260 -12.78 22.95 -0.65
N LEU A 261 -12.60 22.37 0.54
CA LEU A 261 -11.90 21.10 0.72
C LEU A 261 -12.87 19.92 0.54
N PRO A 262 -12.37 18.73 0.16
CA PRO A 262 -13.19 17.53 0.12
C PRO A 262 -13.81 17.21 1.48
N ARG A 263 -14.98 16.58 1.46
CA ARG A 263 -15.62 16.03 2.66
C ARG A 263 -15.51 14.51 2.62
N ALA A 264 -15.44 13.87 3.78
CA ALA A 264 -15.40 12.42 3.83
C ALA A 264 -16.32 11.87 4.92
N TRP A 265 -16.88 10.71 4.64
CA TRP A 265 -17.63 9.88 5.58
C TRP A 265 -16.93 8.55 5.69
N ALA A 266 -16.92 7.97 6.89
CA ALA A 266 -16.36 6.64 7.07
C ALA A 266 -17.13 5.84 8.11
N THR A 267 -17.18 4.54 7.88
CA THR A 267 -17.81 3.57 8.79
C THR A 267 -17.12 2.22 8.65
N TRP A 268 -17.11 1.43 9.72
CA TRP A 268 -16.58 0.08 9.69
C TRP A 268 -17.62 -0.89 9.13
N ASN A 269 -17.23 -1.83 8.28
CA ASN A 269 -18.17 -2.75 7.66
C ASN A 269 -18.87 -3.64 8.69
N SER A 270 -18.20 -3.96 9.80
CA SER A 270 -18.82 -4.65 10.95
C SER A 270 -20.01 -3.91 11.57
N THR A 271 -20.14 -2.58 11.36
CA THR A 271 -21.26 -1.78 11.87
C THR A 271 -22.34 -1.51 10.82
N ILE A 272 -22.12 -1.85 9.55
CA ILE A 272 -23.10 -1.65 8.48
C ILE A 272 -24.17 -2.75 8.54
N PRO A 273 -25.46 -2.41 8.73
CA PRO A 273 -26.53 -3.39 8.61
C PRO A 273 -26.75 -3.79 7.14
N GLY A 274 -26.72 -5.08 6.85
CA GLY A 274 -27.03 -5.62 5.52
C GLY A 274 -25.86 -5.56 4.54
N ALA A 275 -26.14 -5.36 3.26
CA ALA A 275 -25.13 -5.44 2.21
C ALA A 275 -24.46 -4.09 1.95
N LEU A 276 -23.12 -4.08 1.87
CA LEU A 276 -22.31 -2.89 1.58
C LEU A 276 -22.74 -2.12 0.32
N ARG A 277 -23.23 -2.83 -0.71
CA ARG A 277 -23.73 -2.19 -1.95
C ARG A 277 -24.93 -1.27 -1.74
N SER A 278 -25.68 -1.48 -0.65
CA SER A 278 -26.88 -0.73 -0.29
C SER A 278 -26.63 0.31 0.80
N TRP A 279 -25.41 0.35 1.36
CA TRP A 279 -25.06 1.35 2.36
C TRP A 279 -24.83 2.71 1.68
N THR A 280 -25.43 3.76 2.26
CA THR A 280 -25.24 5.16 1.91
C THR A 280 -24.71 5.92 3.13
N PRO A 281 -23.78 6.88 2.96
CA PRO A 281 -23.22 7.62 4.08
C PRO A 281 -24.29 8.40 4.84
N ASN A 282 -24.33 8.22 6.15
CA ASN A 282 -25.18 9.00 7.02
C ASN A 282 -24.49 10.34 7.35
N PRO A 283 -25.17 11.50 7.36
CA PRO A 283 -24.54 12.77 7.74
C PRO A 283 -23.83 12.77 9.11
N GLN A 284 -24.25 11.92 10.06
CA GLN A 284 -23.59 11.75 11.36
C GLN A 284 -22.26 10.99 11.28
N GLU A 285 -21.99 10.26 10.19
CA GLU A 285 -20.72 9.57 9.92
C GLU A 285 -19.70 10.48 9.22
N GLU A 286 -20.03 11.77 9.05
CA GLU A 286 -19.12 12.74 8.48
C GLU A 286 -17.91 12.96 9.39
N LEU A 287 -16.74 12.82 8.81
CA LEU A 287 -15.49 13.01 9.51
C LEU A 287 -15.20 14.49 9.67
N ARG A 288 -14.77 14.87 10.88
CA ARG A 288 -14.29 16.23 11.15
C ARG A 288 -12.90 16.41 10.56
N ASP A 289 -12.67 17.58 9.99
CA ASP A 289 -11.31 17.98 9.61
C ASP A 289 -10.49 18.28 10.86
N THR A 290 -9.39 17.57 11.00
CA THR A 290 -8.42 17.68 12.09
C THR A 290 -7.26 18.61 11.74
N ALA A 291 -7.17 19.07 10.50
CA ALA A 291 -6.18 20.03 10.02
C ALA A 291 -6.82 21.28 9.37
N PRO A 292 -7.80 21.94 10.00
CA PRO A 292 -8.60 23.01 9.36
C PRO A 292 -7.80 24.27 9.00
N THR A 293 -6.56 24.40 9.50
CA THR A 293 -5.65 25.51 9.18
C THR A 293 -4.78 25.23 7.95
N GLU A 294 -4.72 23.98 7.47
CA GLU A 294 -3.97 23.57 6.28
C GLU A 294 -4.90 23.73 5.05
N ALA A 295 -4.73 24.82 4.29
CA ALA A 295 -5.69 25.20 3.24
C ALA A 295 -5.67 24.28 2.00
N ASP A 296 -4.67 23.42 1.86
CA ASP A 296 -4.40 22.59 0.69
C ASP A 296 -4.66 21.09 0.93
N LEU A 297 -5.10 20.70 2.12
CA LEU A 297 -5.48 19.33 2.42
C LEU A 297 -6.62 19.25 3.43
N TRP A 298 -7.33 18.14 3.39
CA TRP A 298 -8.28 17.74 4.41
C TRP A 298 -7.72 16.53 5.17
N ARG A 299 -7.85 16.49 6.50
CA ARG A 299 -7.37 15.36 7.32
C ARG A 299 -8.44 14.86 8.27
N GLY A 300 -8.82 13.59 8.16
CA GLY A 300 -9.71 12.93 9.10
C GLY A 300 -9.01 11.84 9.92
N SER A 301 -9.54 11.56 11.11
CA SER A 301 -9.12 10.45 11.95
C SER A 301 -10.31 9.54 12.24
N ILE A 302 -10.13 8.24 12.04
CA ILE A 302 -11.14 7.20 12.25
C ILE A 302 -10.60 6.22 13.30
N PRO A 303 -11.14 6.22 14.54
CA PRO A 303 -10.74 5.25 15.55
C PRO A 303 -10.95 3.82 15.06
N LEU A 304 -10.05 2.91 15.44
CA LEU A 304 -10.27 1.49 15.25
C LEU A 304 -11.49 1.01 16.05
N PRO A 305 -12.15 -0.09 15.66
CA PRO A 305 -13.27 -0.62 16.44
C PRO A 305 -12.78 -1.14 17.80
N PRO A 306 -13.65 -1.19 18.84
CA PRO A 306 -13.25 -1.63 20.18
C PRO A 306 -12.55 -2.98 20.26
N MET A 307 -12.86 -3.90 19.34
CA MET A 307 -12.22 -5.23 19.26
C MET A 307 -10.73 -5.16 18.93
N ALA A 308 -10.26 -4.09 18.26
CA ALA A 308 -8.85 -3.90 17.92
C ALA A 308 -8.06 -3.15 19.01
N HIS A 309 -8.72 -2.49 19.96
CA HIS A 309 -8.05 -1.67 20.98
C HIS A 309 -7.13 -2.47 21.89
N GLN A 310 -7.50 -3.71 22.23
CA GLN A 310 -6.64 -4.58 23.05
C GLN A 310 -5.40 -5.07 22.29
N LEU A 311 -5.38 -4.96 20.96
CA LEU A 311 -4.30 -5.45 20.11
C LEU A 311 -3.36 -4.31 19.66
N LEU A 312 -3.93 -3.14 19.34
CA LEU A 312 -3.21 -2.00 18.76
C LEU A 312 -3.23 -0.73 19.63
N GLY A 313 -3.91 -0.77 20.77
CA GLY A 313 -4.07 0.37 21.69
C GLY A 313 -5.35 1.17 21.46
N GLU A 314 -5.87 1.80 22.53
CA GLU A 314 -7.12 2.58 22.50
C GLU A 314 -7.03 3.86 21.66
N ARG A 315 -5.81 4.36 21.39
CA ARG A 315 -5.57 5.55 20.58
C ARG A 315 -5.32 5.22 19.10
N ALA A 316 -5.31 3.94 18.73
CA ALA A 316 -5.07 3.54 17.37
C ALA A 316 -6.20 4.00 16.44
N ALA A 317 -5.82 4.63 15.34
CA ALA A 317 -6.76 5.18 14.37
C ALA A 317 -6.21 5.11 12.96
N ILE A 318 -7.10 5.03 11.98
CA ILE A 318 -6.78 5.29 10.58
C ILE A 318 -6.85 6.78 10.34
N GLN A 319 -5.75 7.38 9.93
CA GLN A 319 -5.68 8.76 9.48
C GLN A 319 -5.80 8.80 7.96
N LEU A 320 -6.76 9.59 7.49
CA LEU A 320 -7.01 9.82 6.07
C LEU A 320 -6.60 11.25 5.73
N THR A 321 -5.63 11.43 4.84
CA THR A 321 -5.26 12.75 4.31
C THR A 321 -5.66 12.81 2.84
N VAL A 322 -6.52 13.77 2.49
CA VAL A 322 -7.00 13.99 1.12
C VAL A 322 -6.47 15.32 0.62
N THR A 323 -5.67 15.28 -0.45
CA THR A 323 -5.06 16.47 -1.05
C THR A 323 -5.63 16.66 -2.45
N PRO A 324 -6.31 17.79 -2.74
CA PRO A 324 -6.65 18.16 -4.10
C PRO A 324 -5.39 18.25 -4.96
N ARG A 325 -5.45 17.67 -6.16
CA ARG A 325 -4.41 17.80 -7.16
C ARG A 325 -4.95 18.65 -8.29
N LEU A 326 -4.16 19.64 -8.71
CA LEU A 326 -4.44 20.37 -9.95
C LEU A 326 -4.40 19.34 -11.08
N GLY A 327 -5.57 19.01 -11.63
CA GLY A 327 -5.67 18.24 -12.85
C GLY A 327 -4.99 19.02 -13.98
N VAL A 328 -4.24 18.31 -14.83
CA VAL A 328 -3.85 18.82 -16.15
C VAL A 328 -5.11 18.94 -17.01
#